data_AF-A0A452ZEG9-F1
#
_entry.id   AF-A0A452ZEG9-F1
#
_cell.length_a   1.000
_cell.length_b   1.000
_cell.length_c   1.000
_cell.angle_alpha   90.00
_cell.angle_beta   90.00
_cell.angle_gamma   90.00
#
_symmetry.space_group_name_H-M   'P 1'
#
loop_
_entity.id
_entity.type
_entity.pdbx_description
1 polymer ?
#
loop_
_entity_poly.entity_id
_entity_poly.type
_entity_poly.pdbx_seq_one_letter_code
_entity_poly.pdbx_strand_id
1 'polypeptide(L)' 'QTKGTGSFDKRWNKTHKLCIRCGRRSFHLQKSTCSSCGYPAARILKLNDGVCVCENL' A
#
# COMPACT_ATOMS: atom_id res chain seq x y z
N GLN A 1 20.40 -18.23 -14.72
CA GLN A 1 19.35 -17.20 -14.74
C GLN A 1 19.84 -16.00 -13.95
N THR A 2 20.19 -14.92 -14.65
CA THR A 2 20.83 -13.75 -14.06
C THR A 2 19.77 -12.86 -13.40
N LYS A 3 19.90 -12.62 -12.09
CA LYS A 3 19.15 -11.59 -11.35
C LYS A 3 19.67 -10.21 -11.78
N GLY A 4 19.34 -9.81 -13.00
CA GLY A 4 19.80 -8.58 -13.63
C GLY A 4 18.68 -7.78 -14.27
N THR A 5 19.07 -6.66 -14.89
CA THR A 5 18.23 -5.60 -15.46
C THR A 5 17.11 -6.10 -16.37
N GLY A 6 17.31 -7.21 -17.09
CA GLY A 6 16.33 -7.77 -18.04
C GLY A 6 14.99 -8.23 -17.44
N SER A 7 14.89 -8.32 -16.10
CA SER A 7 13.63 -8.66 -15.40
C SER A 7 12.78 -7.43 -15.02
N PHE A 8 13.36 -6.22 -15.01
CA PHE A 8 12.67 -4.99 -14.60
C PHE A 8 11.83 -4.36 -15.72
N ASP A 9 12.17 -4.58 -16.99
CA ASP A 9 11.43 -4.09 -18.16
C ASP A 9 9.95 -4.51 -18.17
N LYS A 10 9.62 -5.67 -17.58
CA LYS A 10 8.25 -6.19 -17.54
C LYS A 10 7.37 -5.53 -16.46
N ARG A 11 7.92 -4.60 -15.65
CA ARG A 11 7.27 -4.06 -14.45
C ARG A 11 6.55 -2.74 -14.72
N TRP A 12 5.61 -2.75 -15.66
CA TRP A 12 4.81 -1.57 -16.04
C TRP A 12 3.51 -1.38 -15.23
N ASN A 13 2.94 -2.46 -14.70
CA ASN A 13 1.68 -2.42 -13.96
C ASN A 13 1.87 -1.86 -12.54
N LYS A 14 1.23 -0.72 -12.25
CA LYS A 14 1.23 -0.13 -10.90
C LYS A 14 0.24 -0.88 -10.00
N THR A 15 0.73 -1.38 -8.87
CA THR A 15 -0.08 -2.09 -7.86
C THR A 15 -0.72 -1.16 -6.82
N HIS A 16 -0.07 -0.03 -6.50
CA HIS A 16 -0.52 0.92 -5.48
C HIS A 16 -0.90 2.29 -6.04
N LYS A 17 -2.03 2.83 -5.56
CA LYS A 17 -2.55 4.19 -5.77
C LYS A 17 -2.60 4.96 -4.45
N LEU A 18 -2.90 6.25 -4.54
CA LEU A 18 -3.18 7.09 -3.39
C LEU A 18 -4.43 6.57 -2.66
N CYS A 19 -4.35 6.45 -1.34
CA CYS A 19 -5.51 6.13 -0.52
C CYS A 19 -6.29 7.41 -0.18
N ILE A 20 -7.60 7.38 -0.38
CA ILE A 20 -8.48 8.52 -0.08
C ILE A 20 -8.56 8.86 1.42
N ARG A 21 -8.30 7.88 2.31
CA ARG A 21 -8.40 8.08 3.76
C ARG A 21 -7.12 8.64 4.37
N CYS A 22 -5.95 8.09 4.00
CA CYS A 22 -4.67 8.45 4.63
C CYS A 22 -3.72 9.24 3.72
N GLY A 23 -4.06 9.48 2.46
CA GLY A 23 -3.21 10.23 1.51
C GLY A 23 -1.91 9.52 1.12
N ARG A 24 -1.64 8.32 1.63
CA ARG A 24 -0.43 7.55 1.28
C ARG A 24 -0.64 6.71 0.02
N ARG A 25 0.41 6.48 -0.76
CA ARG A 25 0.38 5.57 -1.93
C ARG A 25 0.40 4.10 -1.51
N SER A 26 -0.64 3.71 -0.78
CA SER A 26 -0.75 2.40 -0.14
C SER A 26 -2.05 1.68 -0.51
N PHE A 27 -2.87 2.24 -1.38
CA PHE A 27 -4.12 1.61 -1.82
C PHE A 27 -3.85 0.62 -2.94
N HIS A 28 -4.08 -0.68 -2.69
CA HIS A 28 -3.83 -1.75 -3.64
C HIS A 28 -5.01 -1.88 -4.62
N LEU A 29 -4.80 -1.69 -5.92
CA LEU A 29 -5.90 -1.71 -6.91
C LEU A 29 -6.62 -3.05 -6.95
N GLN A 30 -5.86 -4.15 -7.06
CA GLN A 30 -6.44 -5.48 -7.27
C GLN A 30 -7.21 -5.99 -6.04
N LYS A 31 -6.78 -5.59 -4.84
CA LYS A 31 -7.34 -6.04 -3.57
C LYS A 31 -8.32 -5.02 -2.99
N SER A 32 -8.47 -3.87 -3.64
CA SER A 32 -9.23 -2.72 -3.17
C SER A 32 -9.04 -2.39 -1.69
N THR A 33 -7.80 -2.54 -1.18
CA THR A 33 -7.48 -2.39 0.25
C THR A 33 -6.24 -1.55 0.46
N CYS A 34 -6.24 -0.71 1.50
CA CYS A 34 -5.08 0.07 1.89
C CYS A 34 -4.21 -0.69 2.89
N SER A 35 -2.93 -0.92 2.55
CA SER A 35 -1.98 -1.59 3.44
C SER A 35 -1.58 -0.75 4.66
N SER A 36 -1.79 0.57 4.62
CA SER A 36 -1.43 1.46 5.73
C SER A 36 -2.57 1.73 6.71
N CYS A 37 -3.81 1.90 6.23
CA CYS A 37 -4.94 2.27 7.10
C CYS A 37 -6.10 1.26 7.12
N GLY A 38 -6.05 0.22 6.29
CA GLY A 38 -7.10 -0.80 6.22
C GLY A 38 -8.36 -0.39 5.44
N TYR A 39 -8.42 0.81 4.83
CA TYR A 39 -9.56 1.20 3.96
C TYR A 39 -9.87 0.08 2.95
N PRO A 40 -11.14 -0.37 2.78
CA PRO A 40 -12.40 0.25 3.19
C PRO A 40 -12.89 -0.07 4.61
N ALA A 41 -12.18 -0.89 5.39
CA ALA A 41 -12.63 -1.28 6.73
C ALA A 41 -12.95 -0.05 7.60
N ALA A 42 -13.97 -0.15 8.45
CA ALA A 42 -14.39 0.96 9.31
C ALA A 42 -13.33 1.28 10.38
N ARG A 43 -12.68 0.24 10.93
CA ARG A 43 -11.61 0.40 11.92
C ARG A 43 -10.27 0.63 11.21
N ILE A 44 -9.52 1.62 11.69
CA ILE A 44 -8.14 1.84 11.26
C ILE A 44 -7.29 0.66 11.71
N LEU A 45 -6.54 0.09 10.78
CA LEU A 45 -5.61 -1.00 11.05
C LEU A 45 -4.50 -0.51 11.99
N LYS A 46 -4.45 -1.04 13.22
CA LYS A 46 -3.32 -0.88 14.15
C LYS A 46 -2.43 -2.10 14.03
N LEU A 47 -1.21 -1.91 13.51
CA LEU A 47 -0.16 -2.92 13.45
C LEU A 47 0.87 -2.61 14.55
N ASN A 48 1.21 -3.61 15.37
CA ASN A 48 2.11 -3.45 16.51
C ASN A 48 3.57 -3.21 16.09
N ASP A 49 3.99 -3.66 14.90
CA ASP A 49 5.40 -3.68 14.47
C ASP A 49 5.67 -2.91 13.15
N GLY A 50 5.11 -1.70 13.03
CA GLY A 50 5.65 -0.69 12.10
C GLY A 50 4.71 -0.21 10.99
N VAL A 51 3.76 0.66 11.38
CA VAL A 51 2.90 1.58 10.58
C VAL A 51 1.45 1.07 10.38
N CYS A 52 0.35 1.79 10.71
CA CYS A 52 0.13 3.22 10.98
C CYS A 52 -0.66 3.43 12.29
N VAL A 53 -0.06 4.10 13.28
CA VAL A 53 -0.81 4.91 14.23
C VAL A 53 -1.14 6.20 13.48
N CYS A 54 -2.41 6.54 13.33
CA CYS A 54 -2.80 7.91 13.00
C CYS A 54 -2.71 8.72 14.30
N GLU A 55 -1.50 8.98 14.78
CA GLU A 55 -1.23 10.16 15.59
C GLU A 55 -0.48 11.09 14.63
N ASN A 56 -0.97 12.30 14.37
CA ASN A 56 -1.20 13.32 15.38
C ASN A 56 -2.49 14.10 15.08
N LEU A 57 -3.33 14.21 16.12
CA LEU A 57 -4.71 14.76 16.22
C LEU A 57 -5.84 13.80 15.83
#